data_AF-A0A815GSW4-F1
#
_entry.id   AF-A0A815GSW4-F1
#
_cell.length_a   1.000
_cell.length_b   1.000
_cell.length_c   1.000
_cell.angle_alpha   90.00
_cell.angle_beta   90.00
_cell.angle_gamma   90.00
#
_symmetry.space_group_name_H-M   'P 1'
#
loop_
_entity.id
_entity.type
_entity.pdbx_description
1 polymer ?
#
loop_
_entity_poly.entity_id
_entity_poly.type
_entity_poly.pdbx_seq_one_letter_code
_entity_poly.pdbx_strand_id
1 'polypeptide(L)'
;MPVLLTDNIAYELGLSNGTQGIFRELKYDDKEDPSDLKIKSEVFPSKTIYIRKPLYALVEINTSQLETSLDRLRTKLIPIPLVRKQFTISVKQLFGQLFERMQDGKKVP
;
A
#
# COMPACT_ATOMS: atom_id res chain seq x y z
N MET A 1 -6.47 -10.08 5.94
CA MET A 1 -6.69 -8.72 6.46
C MET A 1 -7.70 -8.03 5.56
N PRO A 2 -8.79 -7.42 6.09
CA PRO A 2 -9.74 -6.70 5.25
C PRO A 2 -9.06 -5.48 4.62
N VAL A 3 -9.36 -5.22 3.35
CA VAL A 3 -8.82 -4.11 2.58
C VAL A 3 -9.92 -3.47 1.74
N LEU A 4 -9.72 -2.20 1.40
CA LEU A 4 -10.59 -1.40 0.56
C LEU A 4 -9.77 -0.87 -0.62
N LEU A 5 -10.28 -1.03 -1.84
CA LEU A 5 -9.71 -0.33 -2.98
C LEU A 5 -9.97 1.16 -2.84
N THR A 6 -8.91 1.98 -2.97
CA THR A 6 -9.00 3.45 -2.85
C THR A 6 -9.00 4.14 -4.20
N ASP A 7 -8.74 3.40 -5.28
CA ASP A 7 -8.72 3.88 -6.66
C ASP A 7 -9.49 2.92 -7.56
N ASN A 8 -9.90 3.40 -8.73
CA ASN A 8 -10.45 2.55 -9.79
C ASN A 8 -9.30 1.87 -10.53
N ILE A 9 -9.35 0.55 -10.64
CA ILE A 9 -8.27 -0.25 -11.25
C ILE A 9 -8.76 -0.93 -12.53
N ALA A 10 -9.99 -1.43 -12.53
CA ALA A 10 -10.66 -1.94 -13.72
C ALA A 10 -12.18 -1.84 -13.50
N TYR A 11 -12.73 -0.68 -13.88
CA TYR A 11 -14.14 -0.34 -13.63
C TYR A 11 -15.09 -1.33 -14.31
N GLU A 12 -14.75 -1.75 -15.53
CA GLU A 12 -15.49 -2.70 -16.35
C GLU A 12 -15.56 -4.11 -15.73
N LEU A 13 -14.71 -4.37 -14.73
CA LEU A 13 -14.64 -5.62 -13.99
C LEU A 13 -15.22 -5.51 -12.57
N GLY A 14 -15.83 -4.38 -12.21
CA GLY A 14 -16.30 -4.10 -10.85
C GLY A 14 -15.17 -3.86 -9.83
N LEU A 15 -13.94 -3.57 -10.31
CA LEU A 15 -12.79 -3.23 -9.48
C LEU A 15 -12.65 -1.71 -9.39
N SER A 16 -13.60 -1.10 -8.68
CA SER A 16 -13.67 0.34 -8.45
C SER A 16 -13.27 0.71 -7.03
N ASN A 17 -13.09 2.01 -6.80
CA ASN A 17 -12.97 2.57 -5.46
C ASN A 17 -14.16 2.11 -4.61
N GLY A 18 -13.88 1.65 -3.39
CA GLY A 18 -14.88 1.12 -2.47
C GLY A 18 -15.08 -0.39 -2.53
N THR A 19 -14.52 -1.10 -3.52
CA THR A 19 -14.57 -2.57 -3.56
C THR A 19 -13.82 -3.13 -2.35
N GLN A 20 -14.49 -4.03 -1.62
CA GLN A 20 -13.95 -4.66 -0.42
C GLN A 20 -13.30 -6.00 -0.77
N GLY A 21 -12.21 -6.30 -0.10
CA GLY A 21 -11.52 -7.57 -0.27
C GLY A 21 -10.78 -8.03 0.97
N ILE A 22 -10.22 -9.23 0.88
CA ILE A 22 -9.33 -9.79 1.89
C ILE A 22 -7.94 -9.89 1.28
N PHE A 23 -6.99 -9.12 1.81
CA PHE A 23 -5.58 -9.30 1.49
C PHE A 23 -5.12 -10.69 1.92
N ARG A 24 -4.48 -11.41 0.99
CA ARG A 24 -3.95 -12.76 1.17
C ARG A 24 -2.43 -12.78 1.21
N GLU A 25 -1.78 -12.18 0.21
CA GLU A 25 -0.33 -12.26 0.06
C GLU A 25 0.22 -11.04 -0.68
N LEU A 26 1.46 -10.64 -0.38
CA LEU A 26 2.22 -9.67 -1.17
C LEU A 26 3.27 -10.43 -1.99
N LYS A 27 3.23 -10.29 -3.32
CA LYS A 27 4.22 -10.89 -4.20
C LYS A 27 5.36 -9.92 -4.46
N TYR A 28 6.58 -10.44 -4.45
CA TYR A 28 7.80 -9.69 -4.64
C TYR A 28 8.50 -10.11 -5.92
N ASP A 29 9.38 -9.25 -6.43
CA ASP A 29 10.31 -9.61 -7.47
C ASP A 29 11.41 -10.49 -6.87
N ASP A 30 11.53 -11.71 -7.36
CA ASP A 30 12.57 -12.66 -6.94
C ASP A 30 13.94 -12.34 -7.55
N LYS A 31 14.02 -11.32 -8.43
CA LYS A 31 15.29 -10.88 -9.01
C LYS A 31 16.05 -10.02 -8.01
N GLU A 32 17.05 -10.62 -7.38
CA GLU A 32 18.07 -9.89 -6.62
C GLU A 32 18.90 -9.02 -7.57
N ASP A 33 18.95 -7.71 -7.30
CA ASP A 33 19.86 -6.82 -8.00
C ASP A 33 21.28 -7.05 -7.43
N PRO A 34 22.25 -7.55 -8.22
CA PRO A 34 23.58 -7.92 -7.75
C PRO A 34 24.37 -6.76 -7.14
N SER A 35 24.08 -5.53 -7.58
CA SER A 35 24.70 -4.31 -7.03
C SER A 35 24.32 -4.06 -5.56
N ASP A 36 23.16 -4.56 -5.16
CA ASP A 36 22.49 -4.29 -3.91
C ASP A 36 22.78 -5.43 -2.89
N LEU A 37 23.45 -6.51 -3.31
CA LEU A 37 23.93 -7.59 -2.44
C LEU A 37 25.19 -7.20 -1.66
N LYS A 38 26.10 -6.45 -2.31
CA LYS A 38 27.42 -6.08 -1.76
C LYS A 38 27.35 -5.19 -0.52
N ILE A 39 26.44 -4.21 -0.53
CA ILE A 39 26.24 -3.27 0.58
C ILE A 39 25.59 -3.98 1.80
N LYS A 40 24.87 -5.09 1.57
CA LYS A 40 23.98 -5.69 2.58
C LYS A 40 24.58 -6.85 3.35
N SER A 41 25.63 -7.49 2.84
CA SER A 41 26.45 -8.44 3.60
C SER A 41 27.31 -7.75 4.66
N GLU A 42 27.61 -6.45 4.51
CA GLU A 42 28.43 -5.70 5.47
C GLU A 42 27.64 -5.15 6.66
N VAL A 43 26.34 -4.87 6.49
CA VAL A 43 25.53 -4.15 7.49
C VAL A 43 24.61 -5.07 8.29
N PHE A 44 24.22 -6.23 7.76
CA PHE A 44 23.21 -7.09 8.39
C PHE A 44 23.58 -8.57 8.31
N PRO A 45 23.02 -9.40 9.21
CA PRO A 45 23.26 -10.84 9.22
C PRO A 45 22.91 -11.51 7.89
N SER A 46 23.70 -12.50 7.49
CA SER A 46 23.56 -13.28 6.26
C SER A 46 22.23 -14.04 6.10
N LYS A 47 21.37 -14.05 7.12
CA LYS A 47 20.04 -14.69 7.13
C LYS A 47 18.87 -13.70 7.02
N THR A 48 19.14 -12.41 6.85
CA THR A 48 18.07 -11.41 6.70
C THR A 48 17.43 -11.54 5.31
N ILE A 49 16.13 -11.85 5.27
CA ILE A 49 15.34 -11.83 4.04
C ILE A 49 14.99 -10.37 3.73
N TYR A 50 15.49 -9.86 2.60
CA TYR A 50 15.20 -8.50 2.17
C TYR A 50 14.04 -8.48 1.19
N ILE A 51 12.98 -7.80 1.59
CA ILE A 51 11.82 -7.57 0.76
C ILE A 51 12.05 -6.28 -0.05
N ARG A 52 12.52 -6.40 -1.29
CA ARG A 52 13.06 -5.22 -2.01
C ARG A 52 12.14 -4.60 -3.04
N LYS A 53 11.24 -5.36 -3.67
CA LYS A 53 10.40 -4.85 -4.77
C LYS A 53 9.06 -5.55 -4.75
N PRO A 54 8.06 -5.01 -4.05
CA PRO A 54 6.73 -5.60 -4.08
C PRO A 54 6.10 -5.30 -5.45
N LEU A 55 5.61 -6.34 -6.11
CA LEU A 55 5.06 -6.27 -7.47
C LEU A 55 3.55 -6.01 -7.43
N TYR A 56 2.82 -6.89 -6.74
CA TYR A 56 1.37 -6.84 -6.60
C TYR A 56 0.94 -7.51 -5.31
N ALA A 57 -0.24 -7.11 -4.81
CA ALA A 57 -0.92 -7.79 -3.73
C ALA A 57 -1.96 -8.75 -4.30
N LEU A 58 -2.03 -9.97 -3.76
CA LEU A 58 -3.15 -10.87 -4.02
C LEU A 58 -4.29 -10.55 -3.06
N VAL A 59 -5.41 -10.09 -3.62
CA VAL A 59 -6.60 -9.73 -2.88
C VAL A 59 -7.74 -10.65 -3.30
N GLU A 60 -8.40 -11.25 -2.32
CA GLU A 60 -9.61 -12.01 -2.56
C GLU A 60 -10.83 -11.08 -2.53
N ILE A 61 -11.63 -11.07 -3.59
CA ILE A 61 -12.81 -10.20 -3.72
C ILE A 61 -14.07 -11.05 -3.79
N ASN A 62 -15.13 -10.61 -3.10
CA ASN A 62 -16.39 -11.36 -3.14
C ASN A 62 -17.13 -11.12 -4.46
N THR A 63 -17.69 -12.19 -5.02
CA THR A 63 -18.36 -12.19 -6.33
C THR A 63 -19.60 -11.31 -6.38
N SER A 64 -20.27 -11.11 -5.25
CA SER A 64 -21.42 -10.19 -5.15
C SER A 64 -21.08 -8.73 -5.46
N GLN A 65 -19.79 -8.38 -5.56
CA GLN A 65 -19.30 -7.03 -5.87
C GLN A 65 -18.76 -6.92 -7.31
N LEU A 66 -18.74 -8.00 -8.09
CA LEU A 66 -18.16 -8.03 -9.43
C LEU A 66 -19.27 -8.01 -10.48
N GLU A 67 -19.17 -7.12 -11.46
CA GLU A 67 -20.15 -7.06 -12.54
C GLU A 67 -19.81 -8.08 -13.63
N THR A 68 -20.64 -9.12 -13.70
CA THR A 68 -21.06 -9.84 -14.93
C THR A 68 -20.07 -10.71 -15.71
N SER A 69 -18.74 -10.64 -15.49
CA SER A 69 -17.78 -11.52 -16.21
C SER A 69 -16.82 -12.34 -15.34
N LEU A 70 -16.67 -12.00 -14.06
CA LEU A 70 -15.74 -12.66 -13.14
C LEU A 70 -16.34 -13.83 -12.35
N ASP A 71 -17.67 -13.99 -12.34
CA ASP A 71 -18.36 -15.11 -11.67
C ASP A 71 -17.90 -16.50 -12.18
N ARG A 72 -17.31 -16.55 -13.38
CA ARG A 72 -16.76 -17.77 -13.97
C ARG A 72 -15.34 -18.08 -13.51
N LEU A 73 -14.65 -17.17 -12.82
CA LEU A 73 -13.32 -17.45 -12.30
C LEU A 73 -13.38 -18.41 -11.11
N ARG A 74 -12.66 -19.54 -11.21
CA ARG A 74 -12.51 -20.51 -10.11
C ARG A 74 -11.86 -19.93 -8.86
N THR A 75 -10.98 -18.94 -9.05
CA THR A 75 -10.22 -18.31 -7.97
C THR A 75 -10.52 -16.82 -7.94
N LYS A 76 -11.05 -16.33 -6.82
CA LYS A 76 -11.38 -14.92 -6.60
C LYS A 76 -10.17 -14.07 -6.20
N LEU A 77 -8.98 -14.61 -6.44
CA LEU A 77 -7.69 -13.99 -6.14
C LEU A 77 -7.31 -13.08 -7.30
N ILE A 78 -7.36 -11.78 -7.05
CA ILE A 78 -7.08 -10.75 -8.04
C ILE A 78 -5.74 -10.11 -7.70
N PRO A 79 -4.78 -10.07 -8.65
CA PRO A 79 -3.53 -9.35 -8.47
C PRO A 79 -3.80 -7.85 -8.59
N ILE A 80 -3.58 -7.13 -7.50
CA ILE A 80 -3.69 -5.67 -7.40
C ILE A 80 -2.29 -5.08 -7.52
N PRO A 81 -1.98 -4.33 -8.59
CA PRO A 81 -0.66 -3.72 -8.76
C PRO A 81 -0.38 -2.71 -7.65
N LEU A 82 0.87 -2.68 -7.20
CA LEU A 82 1.28 -1.74 -6.17
C LEU A 82 1.77 -0.46 -6.80
N VAL A 83 1.07 0.63 -6.52
CA VAL A 83 1.46 1.96 -6.99
C VAL A 83 2.09 2.72 -5.83
N ARG A 84 3.33 3.19 -6.03
CA ARG A 84 3.98 4.05 -5.04
C ARG A 84 3.30 5.41 -5.05
N LYS A 85 2.51 5.70 -4.03
CA LYS A 85 1.99 7.05 -3.78
C LYS A 85 2.98 7.83 -2.91
N GLN A 86 3.40 9.00 -3.39
CA GLN A 86 4.17 9.96 -2.60
C GLN A 86 3.24 11.10 -2.20
N PHE A 87 3.28 11.48 -0.93
CA PHE A 87 2.51 12.59 -0.41
C PHE A 87 3.47 13.61 0.19
N THR A 88 3.27 14.87 -0.17
CA THR A 88 3.97 15.99 0.48
C THR A 88 3.02 16.60 1.50
N ILE A 89 3.42 16.58 2.76
CA ILE A 89 2.62 17.12 3.85
C ILE A 89 3.38 18.29 4.47
N SER A 90 2.75 19.46 4.49
CA SER A 90 3.28 20.60 5.24
C SER A 90 2.84 20.49 6.70
N VAL A 91 3.79 20.19 7.58
CA VAL A 91 3.56 20.12 9.04
C VAL A 91 3.00 21.44 9.57
N LYS A 92 3.42 22.59 9.01
CA LYS A 92 2.87 23.92 9.35
C LYS A 92 1.39 24.05 8.98
N GLN A 93 0.94 23.47 7.88
CA GLN A 93 -0.49 23.52 7.51
C GLN A 93 -1.34 22.59 8.39
N LEU A 94 -0.80 21.44 8.81
CA LEU A 94 -1.51 20.52 9.69
C LEU A 94 -1.66 21.04 11.13
N PHE A 95 -0.63 21.73 11.63
CA PHE A 95 -0.55 22.10 13.04
C PHE A 95 -0.48 23.61 13.28
N GLY A 96 -0.64 24.45 12.25
CA GLY A 96 -0.47 25.91 12.35
C GLY A 96 -1.27 26.53 13.51
N GLN A 97 -2.54 26.14 13.65
CA GLN A 97 -3.42 26.62 14.72
C GLN A 97 -3.04 26.09 16.12
N LEU A 98 -2.45 24.90 16.21
CA LEU A 98 -1.96 24.32 17.47
C LEU A 98 -0.68 25.03 17.93
N PHE A 99 0.22 25.37 17.00
CA PHE A 99 1.45 26.12 17.31
C PHE A 99 1.19 27.58 17.66
N GLU A 100 0.21 28.24 17.04
CA GLU A 100 -0.20 29.61 17.41
C GLU A 100 -0.79 29.66 18.83
N ARG A 101 -1.67 28.71 19.18
CA ARG A 101 -2.25 28.63 20.55
C ARG A 101 -1.22 28.33 21.64
N MET A 102 -0.13 27.65 21.32
CA MET A 102 0.95 27.40 22.29
C MET A 102 1.88 28.62 22.48
N GLN A 103 1.91 29.56 21.52
CA GLN A 103 2.68 30.80 21.65
C GLN A 103 1.93 31.86 22.46
N ASP A 104 0.60 31.92 22.37
CA ASP A 104 -0.24 32.82 23.17
C ASP A 104 -0.30 32.46 24.67
N GLY A 105 0.18 31.27 25.06
CA GLY A 105 0.27 30.81 26.45
C GLY A 105 1.44 31.36 27.26
N LYS A 106 2.39 32.10 26.67
CA LYS A 106 3.45 32.78 27.41
C LYS A 106 3.10 34.25 27.69
N LYS A 107 2.26 34.48 28.69
CA LYS A 107 2.33 35.73 29.48
C LYS A 107 3.39 35.56 30.57
N VAL A 108 4.51 36.23 30.34
CA VAL A 108 5.53 36.62 31.32
C VAL A 108 4.84 37.45 32.42
N PRO A 109 5.12 37.16 33.69
CA PRO A 109 5.91 38.09 34.50
C PRO A 109 7.30 37.54 34.82
#